data_AF-A0A517XTT8-F1
#
_entry.id   AF-A0A517XTT8-F1
#
_cell.length_a   1.000
_cell.length_b   1.000
_cell.length_c   1.000
_cell.angle_alpha   90.00
_cell.angle_beta   90.00
_cell.angle_gamma   90.00
#
_symmetry.space_group_name_H-M   'P 1'
#
loop_
_entity.id
_entity.type
_entity.pdbx_description
1 polymer ?
#
loop_
_entity_poly.entity_id
_entity_poly.type
_entity_poly.pdbx_seq_one_letter_code
_entity_poly.pdbx_strand_id
1 'polypeptide(L)'
;MKLLASSLLRDSQLALTGWWFTLVVVGSLAGLEVAGRHASNDAHDGFAAFALLALGAAVAVRHRREPLPWVQAALGWGRRLGASAAGFRYDHGFDLRGTPPYPRRTPPLVWTILAALAAWGALAGLAWALFPSGWRVVGQYSSYVLYLAALLLLWGSLLLCTLVGVFVPVTVIDRWVRGWVGETDRRGAELAAVVGYAVLASVVAWLVPPTAVLGVCAAVAAAAAVAYTLPGGDGAAILWRSAPGTPVYALPLHRVMAMVVGLAAVVMFNLLLTACGGRLTGGEDAMAVTALFGAMTAWLVPGLVLVGVYWLGSAARSDPARRTRPAVSLVGGNAAERKAAAGRVRQWGFRAATGDGATAGLQLVPAEKSEASEFDPQWPLRVCAADLDGDAVRDRLARRDEIQLRRHFFRGVGKLFRRASAFKAPGGGGFWFAPHWWFIECLGRDDADSGEEAAPPLVGPPYARVLPVRCRQHLHAVLRATRVDMFFVEDGVGYRKLEKVIRVLMELYDVHGGTRYAEEHHFRGLPKVRVMIHDYEPGNPFRSDLYPEPKFDDLSRVRVLHVFRDRGGDEELVEPPFDWSSSPAPVGLVG
;
A
#
# COMPACT_ATOMS: atom_id res chain seq x y z
N MET A 1 1.97 -33.20 47.42
CA MET A 1 2.46 -32.21 46.42
C MET A 1 2.34 -30.74 46.87
N LYS A 2 1.28 -30.29 47.56
CA LYS A 2 1.16 -28.89 48.05
C LYS A 2 2.23 -28.46 49.07
N LEU A 3 2.72 -29.37 49.92
CA LEU A 3 3.76 -29.08 50.93
C LEU A 3 5.18 -28.94 50.34
N LEU A 4 5.48 -29.60 49.22
CA LEU A 4 6.76 -29.42 48.51
C LEU A 4 6.80 -28.13 47.68
N ALA A 5 5.65 -27.69 47.16
CA ALA A 5 5.55 -26.40 46.47
C ALA A 5 5.69 -25.20 47.43
N SER A 6 5.21 -25.32 48.67
CA SER A 6 5.29 -24.23 49.66
C SER A 6 6.67 -24.07 50.29
N SER A 7 7.44 -25.15 50.45
CA SER A 7 8.82 -25.06 50.96
C SER A 7 9.80 -24.53 49.91
N LEU A 8 9.68 -24.95 48.64
CA LEU A 8 10.49 -24.43 47.53
C LEU A 8 10.25 -22.94 47.25
N LEU A 9 9.05 -22.42 47.55
CA LEU A 9 8.76 -20.98 47.42
C LEU A 9 9.32 -20.13 48.57
N ARG A 10 9.46 -20.69 49.79
CA ARG A 10 9.98 -19.93 50.94
C ARG A 10 11.51 -19.80 50.95
N ASP A 11 12.24 -20.82 50.48
CA ASP A 11 13.71 -20.73 50.33
C ASP A 11 14.15 -19.89 49.12
N SER A 12 13.24 -19.59 48.19
CA SER A 12 13.52 -18.69 47.06
C SER A 12 13.73 -17.22 47.44
N GLN A 13 13.36 -16.83 48.67
CA GLN A 13 13.58 -15.47 49.19
C GLN A 13 14.97 -15.25 49.82
N LEU A 14 15.68 -16.32 50.19
CA LEU A 14 16.98 -16.23 50.87
C LEU A 14 18.19 -16.44 49.94
N ALA A 15 18.01 -17.03 48.76
CA ALA A 15 19.15 -17.49 47.95
C ALA A 15 19.75 -16.45 46.98
N LEU A 16 19.09 -15.34 46.62
CA LEU A 16 19.61 -14.43 45.59
C LEU A 16 19.23 -12.95 45.87
N THR A 17 19.91 -12.34 46.83
CA THR A 17 20.07 -10.87 46.85
C THR A 17 20.52 -10.39 45.45
N GLY A 18 20.11 -9.17 45.05
CA GLY A 18 20.32 -8.68 43.67
C GLY A 18 21.76 -8.77 43.14
N TRP A 19 22.76 -8.75 44.04
CA TRP A 19 24.17 -8.89 43.68
C TRP A 19 24.56 -10.32 43.26
N TRP A 20 24.07 -11.36 43.95
CA TRP A 20 24.38 -12.75 43.58
C TRP A 20 23.83 -13.12 42.20
N PHE A 21 22.61 -12.67 41.88
CA PHE A 21 22.03 -12.87 40.55
C PHE A 21 22.90 -12.21 39.46
N THR A 22 23.39 -10.99 39.73
CA THR A 22 24.28 -10.28 38.80
C THR A 22 25.60 -11.03 38.60
N LEU A 23 26.20 -11.57 39.67
CA LEU A 23 27.39 -12.41 39.57
C LEU A 23 27.14 -13.69 38.75
N VAL A 24 25.98 -14.34 38.89
CA VAL A 24 25.62 -15.51 38.07
C VAL A 24 25.51 -15.14 36.59
N VAL A 25 24.90 -13.99 36.28
CA VAL A 25 24.81 -13.50 34.89
C VAL A 25 26.19 -13.21 34.31
N VAL A 26 27.03 -12.46 35.03
CA VAL A 26 28.40 -12.14 34.58
C VAL A 26 29.24 -13.41 34.45
N GLY A 27 29.16 -14.33 35.42
CA GLY A 27 29.85 -15.62 35.39
C GLY A 27 29.40 -16.48 34.21
N SER A 28 28.12 -16.45 33.87
CA SER A 28 27.56 -17.17 32.72
C SER A 28 28.02 -16.55 31.40
N LEU A 29 28.07 -15.22 31.28
CA LEU A 29 28.61 -14.54 30.09
C LEU A 29 30.11 -14.80 29.91
N ALA A 30 30.89 -14.74 31.00
CA ALA A 30 32.31 -15.10 30.97
C ALA A 30 32.53 -16.58 30.63
N GLY A 31 31.69 -17.46 31.18
CA GLY A 31 31.69 -18.89 30.84
C GLY A 31 31.39 -19.14 29.37
N LEU A 32 30.40 -18.45 28.80
CA LEU A 32 30.09 -18.50 27.36
C LEU A 32 31.26 -17.98 26.52
N GLU A 33 31.89 -16.89 26.93
CA GLU A 33 33.07 -16.33 26.24
C GLU A 33 34.23 -17.32 26.19
N VAL A 34 34.54 -17.99 27.31
CA VAL A 34 35.62 -18.99 27.38
C VAL A 34 35.25 -20.26 26.62
N ALA A 35 34.05 -20.80 26.82
CA ALA A 35 33.59 -22.01 26.14
C ALA A 35 33.53 -21.81 24.60
N GLY A 36 33.12 -20.61 24.18
CA GLY A 36 33.03 -20.23 22.77
C GLY A 36 34.34 -20.24 22.00
N ARG A 37 35.46 -19.96 22.67
CA ARG A 37 36.80 -20.06 22.06
C ARG A 37 37.17 -21.48 21.67
N HIS A 38 36.47 -22.47 22.23
CA HIS A 38 36.62 -23.88 21.90
C HIS A 38 35.47 -24.41 21.04
N ALA A 39 34.52 -23.56 20.63
CA ALA A 39 33.44 -23.96 19.76
C ALA A 39 33.96 -24.26 18.35
N SER A 40 33.85 -25.51 17.91
CA SER A 40 34.34 -25.95 16.59
C SER A 40 33.30 -25.82 15.48
N ASN A 41 32.00 -25.83 15.79
CA ASN A 41 30.93 -25.79 14.77
C ASN A 41 29.74 -24.88 15.15
N ASP A 42 28.92 -24.53 14.16
CA ASP A 42 27.69 -23.71 14.29
C ASP A 42 26.64 -24.34 15.24
N ALA A 43 26.67 -25.65 15.46
CA ALA A 43 25.75 -26.30 16.39
C ALA A 43 26.05 -25.91 17.85
N HIS A 44 27.35 -25.80 18.20
CA HIS A 44 27.77 -25.26 19.49
C HIS A 44 27.33 -23.80 19.65
N ASP A 45 27.46 -23.01 18.58
CA ASP A 45 26.99 -21.62 18.55
C ASP A 45 25.46 -21.58 18.77
N GLY A 46 24.71 -22.54 18.24
CA GLY A 46 23.27 -22.70 18.47
C GLY A 46 22.90 -23.00 19.93
N PHE A 47 23.60 -23.92 20.58
CA PHE A 47 23.40 -24.18 22.02
C PHE A 47 23.78 -22.98 22.88
N ALA A 48 24.89 -22.32 22.56
CA ALA A 48 25.33 -21.12 23.26
C ALA A 48 24.37 -19.94 23.06
N ALA A 49 23.81 -19.79 21.86
CA ALA A 49 22.75 -18.83 21.55
C ALA A 49 21.47 -19.12 22.35
N PHE A 50 21.06 -20.39 22.48
CA PHE A 50 19.94 -20.76 23.33
C PHE A 50 20.21 -20.46 24.82
N ALA A 51 21.42 -20.74 25.31
CA ALA A 51 21.83 -20.38 26.67
C ALA A 51 21.80 -18.86 26.90
N LEU A 52 22.26 -18.07 25.91
CA LEU A 52 22.23 -16.61 25.95
C LEU A 52 20.79 -16.08 25.96
N LEU A 53 19.88 -16.65 25.16
CA LEU A 53 18.45 -16.31 25.18
C LEU A 53 17.79 -16.68 26.51
N ALA A 54 18.07 -17.85 27.06
CA ALA A 54 17.58 -18.29 28.37
C ALA A 54 18.07 -17.37 29.49
N LEU A 55 19.34 -16.95 29.43
CA LEU A 55 19.92 -15.97 30.36
C LEU A 55 19.22 -14.61 30.22
N GLY A 56 19.01 -14.13 29.00
CA GLY A 56 18.25 -12.89 28.73
C GLY A 56 16.81 -12.95 29.24
N ALA A 57 16.12 -14.08 29.06
CA ALA A 57 14.77 -14.31 29.58
C ALA A 57 14.76 -14.34 31.12
N ALA A 58 15.74 -15.00 31.75
CA ALA A 58 15.90 -15.00 33.20
C ALA A 58 16.14 -13.58 33.74
N VAL A 59 16.99 -12.79 33.09
CA VAL A 59 17.21 -11.36 33.40
C VAL A 59 15.90 -10.57 33.27
N ALA A 60 15.14 -10.77 32.19
CA ALA A 60 13.87 -10.08 31.98
C ALA A 60 12.82 -10.44 33.04
N VAL A 61 12.68 -11.72 33.39
CA VAL A 61 11.78 -12.21 34.45
C VAL A 61 12.21 -11.66 35.81
N ARG A 62 13.52 -11.68 36.11
CA ARG A 62 14.05 -11.12 37.36
C ARG A 62 13.82 -9.63 37.46
N HIS A 63 14.13 -8.87 36.40
CA HIS A 63 13.96 -7.42 36.34
C HIS A 63 12.51 -6.99 36.52
N ARG A 64 11.55 -7.78 36.03
CA ARG A 64 10.10 -7.55 36.27
C ARG A 64 9.70 -7.72 37.72
N ARG A 65 10.37 -8.59 38.48
CA ARG A 65 10.10 -8.82 39.91
C ARG A 65 10.84 -7.82 40.80
N GLU A 66 12.09 -7.53 40.46
CA GLU A 66 12.95 -6.59 41.17
C GLU A 66 13.86 -5.87 40.15
N PRO A 67 13.69 -4.55 39.97
CA PRO A 67 14.43 -3.83 38.95
C PRO A 67 15.94 -3.86 39.18
N LEU A 68 16.66 -4.52 38.27
CA LEU A 68 18.13 -4.57 38.27
C LEU A 68 18.73 -3.22 37.82
N PRO A 69 19.61 -2.56 38.61
CA PRO A 69 20.13 -1.23 38.29
C PRO A 69 20.90 -1.15 36.97
N TRP A 70 21.72 -2.16 36.66
CA TRP A 70 22.48 -2.20 35.41
C TRP A 70 21.57 -2.38 34.17
N VAL A 71 20.45 -3.10 34.31
CA VAL A 71 19.44 -3.22 33.25
C VAL A 71 18.74 -1.87 33.04
N GLN A 72 18.42 -1.15 34.13
CA GLN A 72 17.86 0.21 34.01
C GLN A 72 18.84 1.17 33.34
N ALA A 73 20.14 1.08 33.66
CA ALA A 73 21.17 1.88 33.01
C ALA A 73 21.26 1.55 31.50
N ALA A 74 21.26 0.26 31.13
CA ALA A 74 21.26 -0.19 29.74
C ALA A 74 19.99 0.26 28.99
N LEU A 75 18.80 0.09 29.59
CA LEU A 75 17.55 0.60 29.04
C LEU A 75 17.54 2.12 28.94
N GLY A 76 18.15 2.83 29.89
CA GLY A 76 18.33 4.28 29.87
C GLY A 76 19.20 4.73 28.70
N TRP A 77 20.31 4.02 28.45
CA TRP A 77 21.14 4.25 27.27
C TRP A 77 20.40 3.94 25.97
N GLY A 78 19.67 2.82 25.93
CA GLY A 78 18.79 2.47 24.81
C GLY A 78 17.70 3.51 24.55
N ARG A 79 17.08 4.08 25.60
CA ARG A 79 16.13 5.19 25.48
C ARG A 79 16.79 6.48 25.01
N ARG A 80 18.02 6.78 25.42
CA ARG A 80 18.77 7.95 24.91
C ARG A 80 19.11 7.79 23.43
N LEU A 81 19.52 6.59 23.01
CA LEU A 81 19.71 6.28 21.59
C LEU A 81 18.38 6.36 20.82
N GLY A 82 17.29 5.82 21.39
CA GLY A 82 15.95 5.91 20.80
C GLY A 82 15.42 7.34 20.72
N ALA A 83 15.71 8.18 21.72
CA ALA A 83 15.37 9.60 21.71
C ALA A 83 16.24 10.40 20.72
N SER A 84 17.51 10.03 20.58
CA SER A 84 18.37 10.58 19.51
C SER A 84 17.85 10.16 18.14
N ALA A 85 17.35 8.92 18.03
CA ALA A 85 16.67 8.44 16.84
C ALA A 85 15.31 9.11 16.60
N ALA A 86 14.67 9.63 17.65
CA ALA A 86 13.48 10.46 17.53
C ALA A 86 13.78 11.77 16.78
N GLY A 87 15.02 12.27 16.85
CA GLY A 87 15.48 13.39 16.00
C GLY A 87 15.57 13.06 14.51
N PHE A 88 15.52 11.77 14.13
CA PHE A 88 15.38 11.32 12.75
C PHE A 88 13.93 10.97 12.38
N ARG A 89 12.95 11.26 13.26
CA ARG A 89 11.54 11.13 12.89
C ARG A 89 11.21 12.21 11.86
N TYR A 90 10.65 11.75 10.75
CA TYR A 90 10.09 12.63 9.74
C TYR A 90 8.59 12.63 9.93
N ASP A 91 8.02 13.83 10.03
CA ASP A 91 6.58 13.98 9.82
C ASP A 91 6.32 13.65 8.36
N HIS A 92 5.27 12.90 8.09
CA HIS A 92 4.88 12.50 6.74
C HIS A 92 3.44 12.94 6.49
N GLY A 93 3.05 13.06 5.23
CA GLY A 93 1.69 13.39 4.84
C GLY A 93 1.47 13.03 3.38
N PHE A 94 0.23 13.09 2.90
CA PHE A 94 -0.07 12.86 1.50
C PHE A 94 -0.31 14.17 0.77
N ASP A 95 0.36 14.41 -0.34
CA ASP A 95 0.00 15.45 -1.31
C ASP A 95 -0.80 14.81 -2.44
N LEU A 96 -2.11 15.01 -2.40
CA LEU A 96 -3.04 14.55 -3.44
C LEU A 96 -3.26 15.63 -4.50
N ARG A 97 -3.00 16.90 -4.17
CA ARG A 97 -3.27 18.04 -5.04
C ARG A 97 -2.19 18.24 -6.11
N GLY A 98 -0.92 18.18 -5.72
CA GLY A 98 0.25 18.35 -6.60
C GLY A 98 0.48 19.77 -7.16
N THR A 99 -0.44 20.72 -6.95
CA THR A 99 -0.35 22.10 -7.45
C THR A 99 -0.64 23.14 -6.37
N PRO A 100 0.23 24.14 -6.16
CA PRO A 100 1.57 24.30 -6.75
C PRO A 100 2.53 23.18 -6.30
N PRO A 101 3.58 22.85 -7.07
CA PRO A 101 4.48 21.76 -6.70
C PRO A 101 5.38 22.15 -5.51
N TYR A 102 5.48 21.26 -4.52
CA TYR A 102 6.51 21.36 -3.47
C TYR A 102 7.90 20.97 -4.00
N PRO A 103 9.00 21.48 -3.41
CA PRO A 103 10.34 21.08 -3.79
C PRO A 103 10.53 19.57 -3.61
N ARG A 104 11.07 18.91 -4.64
CA ARG A 104 11.22 17.46 -4.66
C ARG A 104 12.56 17.04 -4.05
N ARG A 105 12.54 16.39 -2.88
CA ARG A 105 13.75 15.92 -2.20
C ARG A 105 13.49 14.59 -1.50
N THR A 106 14.49 13.71 -1.47
CA THR A 106 14.45 12.49 -0.66
C THR A 106 15.05 12.74 0.72
N PRO A 107 14.46 12.17 1.79
CA PRO A 107 15.01 12.30 3.14
C PRO A 107 16.48 11.87 3.17
N PRO A 108 17.40 12.65 3.76
CA PRO A 108 18.82 12.31 3.79
C PRO A 108 19.09 10.97 4.50
N LEU A 109 18.23 10.59 5.46
CA LEU A 109 18.31 9.30 6.14
C LEU A 109 18.30 8.11 5.18
N VAL A 110 17.59 8.20 4.06
CA VAL A 110 17.54 7.14 3.05
C VAL A 110 18.92 6.90 2.45
N TRP A 111 19.63 7.98 2.10
CA TRP A 111 20.98 7.90 1.54
C TRP A 111 21.99 7.39 2.57
N THR A 112 21.86 7.78 3.84
CA THR A 112 22.72 7.24 4.91
C THR A 112 22.48 5.76 5.14
N ILE A 113 21.22 5.29 5.10
CA ILE A 113 20.90 3.86 5.20
C ILE A 113 21.49 3.11 4.00
N LEU A 114 21.31 3.62 2.79
CA LEU A 114 21.86 2.99 1.58
C LEU A 114 23.39 2.92 1.61
N ALA A 115 24.06 3.99 2.04
CA ALA A 115 25.52 4.02 2.18
C ALA A 115 26.00 3.04 3.26
N ALA A 116 25.32 2.97 4.41
CA ALA A 116 25.64 2.02 5.47
C ALA A 116 25.46 0.56 5.00
N LEU A 117 24.39 0.28 4.25
CA LEU A 117 24.16 -1.04 3.65
C LEU A 117 25.21 -1.37 2.60
N ALA A 118 25.60 -0.43 1.73
CA ALA A 118 26.67 -0.65 0.75
C ALA A 118 28.02 -0.92 1.43
N ALA A 119 28.35 -0.14 2.47
CA ALA A 119 29.55 -0.35 3.27
C ALA A 119 29.54 -1.72 3.97
N TRP A 120 28.40 -2.12 4.54
CA TRP A 120 28.25 -3.46 5.13
C TRP A 120 28.43 -4.56 4.09
N GLY A 121 27.83 -4.44 2.91
CA GLY A 121 28.00 -5.40 1.82
C GLY A 121 29.46 -5.55 1.39
N ALA A 122 30.18 -4.43 1.28
CA ALA A 122 31.62 -4.44 0.98
C ALA A 122 32.44 -5.10 2.10
N LEU A 123 32.14 -4.80 3.36
CA LEU A 123 32.81 -5.41 4.52
C LEU A 123 32.53 -6.91 4.61
N ALA A 124 31.28 -7.34 4.40
CA ALA A 124 30.91 -8.75 4.39
C ALA A 124 31.60 -9.50 3.24
N GLY A 125 31.61 -8.91 2.03
CA GLY A 125 32.34 -9.46 0.89
C GLY A 125 33.84 -9.58 1.14
N LEU A 126 34.46 -8.54 1.70
CA LEU A 126 35.88 -8.56 2.07
C LEU A 126 36.17 -9.58 3.17
N ALA A 127 35.30 -9.69 4.18
CA ALA A 127 35.44 -10.68 5.24
C ALA A 127 35.43 -12.09 4.68
N TRP A 128 34.55 -12.42 3.74
CA TRP A 128 34.53 -13.72 3.07
C TRP A 128 35.75 -13.94 2.16
N ALA A 129 36.26 -12.89 1.52
CA ALA A 129 37.47 -12.99 0.71
C ALA A 129 38.73 -13.25 1.54
N LEU A 130 38.85 -12.62 2.72
CA LEU A 130 40.00 -12.76 3.62
C LEU A 130 39.90 -13.97 4.55
N PHE A 131 38.68 -14.37 4.92
CA PHE A 131 38.39 -15.47 5.82
C PHE A 131 37.42 -16.44 5.12
N PRO A 132 37.90 -17.38 4.27
CA PRO A 132 37.05 -18.35 3.59
C PRO A 132 36.29 -19.27 4.55
N SER A 133 36.84 -19.50 5.75
CA SER A 133 36.17 -20.19 6.87
C SER A 133 35.11 -19.33 7.56
N GLY A 134 34.82 -18.15 7.04
CA GLY A 134 33.79 -17.24 7.49
C GLY A 134 34.22 -16.26 8.57
N TRP A 135 33.36 -15.26 8.77
CA TRP A 135 33.52 -14.21 9.77
C TRP A 135 33.42 -14.74 11.23
N ARG A 136 33.03 -16.00 11.41
CA ARG A 136 33.04 -16.71 12.69
C ARG A 136 34.39 -16.65 13.38
N VAL A 137 35.48 -16.83 12.63
CA VAL A 137 36.85 -16.78 13.16
C VAL A 137 37.11 -15.41 13.79
N VAL A 138 36.72 -14.33 13.12
CA VAL A 138 36.87 -12.96 13.63
C VAL A 138 36.03 -12.76 14.90
N GLY A 139 34.80 -13.28 14.92
CA GLY A 139 33.92 -13.22 16.08
C GLY A 139 34.47 -13.98 17.30
N GLN A 140 34.95 -15.20 17.10
CA GLN A 140 35.50 -16.05 18.16
C GLN A 140 36.74 -15.45 18.83
N TYR A 141 37.62 -14.79 18.07
CA TYR A 141 38.84 -14.20 18.62
C TYR A 141 38.64 -12.80 19.22
N SER A 142 37.58 -12.08 18.83
CA SER A 142 37.31 -10.73 19.35
C SER A 142 36.42 -10.74 20.59
N SER A 143 35.18 -11.20 20.46
CA SER A 143 34.26 -11.46 21.57
C SER A 143 33.21 -12.45 21.11
N TYR A 144 33.25 -13.66 21.68
CA TYR A 144 32.29 -14.70 21.34
C TYR A 144 30.86 -14.34 21.74
N VAL A 145 30.66 -13.65 22.87
CA VAL A 145 29.31 -13.20 23.29
C VAL A 145 28.73 -12.19 22.30
N LEU A 146 29.53 -11.22 21.84
CA LEU A 146 29.08 -10.23 20.85
C LEU A 146 28.81 -10.89 19.49
N TYR A 147 29.66 -11.84 19.08
CA TYR A 147 29.45 -12.68 17.91
C TYR A 147 28.12 -13.45 17.99
N LEU A 148 27.83 -14.10 19.12
CA LEU A 148 26.56 -14.82 19.31
C LEU A 148 25.34 -13.89 19.25
N ALA A 149 25.44 -12.68 19.81
CA ALA A 149 24.37 -11.69 19.71
C ALA A 149 24.12 -11.26 18.26
N ALA A 150 25.18 -11.01 17.48
CA ALA A 150 25.08 -10.71 16.05
C ALA A 150 24.52 -11.90 15.25
N LEU A 151 24.95 -13.12 15.57
CA LEU A 151 24.47 -14.36 14.96
C LEU A 151 22.98 -14.58 15.24
N LEU A 152 22.52 -14.35 16.48
CA LEU A 152 21.11 -14.39 16.85
C LEU A 152 20.27 -13.37 16.06
N LEU A 153 20.77 -12.14 15.89
CA LEU A 153 20.10 -11.13 15.07
C LEU A 153 20.04 -11.55 13.60
N LEU A 154 21.12 -12.13 13.06
CA LEU A 154 21.15 -12.65 11.70
C LEU A 154 20.15 -13.80 11.52
N TRP A 155 20.17 -14.81 12.39
CA TRP A 155 19.24 -15.94 12.34
C TRP A 155 17.78 -15.51 12.53
N GLY A 156 17.52 -14.59 13.46
CA GLY A 156 16.19 -14.01 13.66
C GLY A 156 15.69 -13.28 12.41
N SER A 157 16.57 -12.52 11.75
CA SER A 157 16.25 -11.82 10.50
C SER A 157 16.00 -12.80 9.34
N LEU A 158 16.85 -13.82 9.17
CA LEU A 158 16.66 -14.86 8.16
C LEU A 158 15.37 -15.66 8.39
N LEU A 159 15.05 -16.01 9.63
CA LEU A 159 13.81 -16.69 9.98
C LEU A 159 12.60 -15.82 9.67
N LEU A 160 12.62 -14.54 10.03
CA LEU A 160 11.56 -13.59 9.69
C LEU A 160 11.39 -13.46 8.17
N CYS A 161 12.49 -13.30 7.43
CA CYS A 161 12.47 -13.25 5.96
C CYS A 161 11.94 -14.56 5.36
N THR A 162 12.27 -15.71 5.94
CA THR A 162 11.74 -17.02 5.53
C THR A 162 10.22 -17.08 5.75
N LEU A 163 9.74 -16.69 6.93
CA LEU A 163 8.31 -16.65 7.25
C LEU A 163 7.55 -15.71 6.30
N VAL A 164 8.06 -14.50 6.07
CA VAL A 164 7.48 -13.55 5.10
C VAL A 164 7.53 -14.12 3.69
N GLY A 165 8.66 -14.72 3.29
CA GLY A 165 8.90 -15.34 2.00
C GLY A 165 7.99 -16.52 1.68
N VAL A 166 7.47 -17.20 2.70
CA VAL A 166 6.44 -18.24 2.56
C VAL A 166 5.04 -17.63 2.59
N PHE A 167 4.74 -16.81 3.59
CA PHE A 167 3.38 -16.33 3.86
C PHE A 167 2.87 -15.35 2.80
N VAL A 168 3.70 -14.42 2.33
CA VAL A 168 3.28 -13.40 1.36
C VAL A 168 2.90 -14.01 0.00
N PRO A 169 3.72 -14.88 -0.63
CA PRO A 169 3.31 -15.53 -1.87
C PRO A 169 2.06 -16.40 -1.71
N VAL A 170 1.96 -17.16 -0.62
CA VAL A 170 0.79 -18.01 -0.36
C VAL A 170 -0.49 -17.17 -0.25
N THR A 171 -0.47 -16.08 0.51
CA THR A 171 -1.65 -15.22 0.67
C THR A 171 -2.07 -14.56 -0.65
N VAL A 172 -1.11 -14.22 -1.52
CA VAL A 172 -1.40 -13.69 -2.86
C VAL A 172 -2.01 -14.76 -3.76
N ILE A 173 -1.47 -15.97 -3.75
CA ILE A 173 -2.02 -17.12 -4.49
C ILE A 173 -3.42 -17.45 -3.99
N ASP A 174 -3.63 -17.51 -2.68
CA ASP A 174 -4.94 -17.75 -2.07
C ASP A 174 -5.96 -16.69 -2.51
N ARG A 175 -5.62 -15.40 -2.40
CA ARG A 175 -6.50 -14.32 -2.86
C ARG A 175 -6.84 -14.44 -4.35
N TRP A 176 -5.87 -14.85 -5.18
CA TRP A 176 -6.09 -15.06 -6.61
C TRP A 176 -7.02 -16.26 -6.89
N VAL A 177 -6.77 -17.40 -6.22
CA VAL A 177 -7.59 -18.61 -6.34
C VAL A 177 -9.02 -18.38 -5.84
N ARG A 178 -9.21 -17.68 -4.71
CA ARG A 178 -10.54 -17.29 -4.20
C ARG A 178 -11.31 -16.44 -5.20
N GLY A 179 -10.60 -15.56 -5.93
CA GLY A 179 -11.18 -14.77 -7.00
C GLY A 179 -11.69 -15.60 -8.18
N TRP A 180 -11.10 -16.76 -8.44
CA TRP A 180 -11.45 -17.65 -9.55
C TRP A 180 -12.52 -18.68 -9.19
N VAL A 181 -12.42 -19.30 -8.02
CA VAL A 181 -13.22 -20.48 -7.69
C VAL A 181 -14.33 -20.20 -6.67
N GLY A 182 -14.37 -19.01 -6.07
CA GLY A 182 -15.35 -18.61 -5.07
C GLY A 182 -15.00 -19.02 -3.64
N GLU A 183 -15.86 -18.62 -2.68
CA GLU A 183 -15.66 -18.76 -1.23
C GLU A 183 -16.02 -20.17 -0.70
N THR A 184 -15.45 -21.24 -1.26
CA THR A 184 -15.60 -22.60 -0.69
C THR A 184 -14.56 -22.89 0.39
N ASP A 185 -14.91 -23.64 1.44
CA ASP A 185 -13.99 -24.01 2.53
C ASP A 185 -12.83 -24.89 2.03
N ARG A 186 -11.60 -24.37 2.12
CA ARG A 186 -10.41 -24.91 1.44
C ARG A 186 -9.15 -24.94 2.29
N ARG A 187 -9.29 -24.94 3.61
CA ARG A 187 -8.14 -24.96 4.55
C ARG A 187 -7.09 -26.04 4.22
N GLY A 188 -7.52 -27.20 3.73
CA GLY A 188 -6.61 -28.29 3.33
C GLY A 188 -5.76 -27.99 2.08
N ALA A 189 -6.34 -27.33 1.07
CA ALA A 189 -5.63 -26.98 -0.16
C ALA A 189 -4.63 -25.84 0.09
N GLU A 190 -4.98 -24.87 0.94
CA GLU A 190 -4.07 -23.79 1.36
C GLU A 190 -2.85 -24.36 2.09
N LEU A 191 -3.05 -25.27 3.05
CA LEU A 191 -1.95 -25.92 3.76
C LEU A 191 -1.07 -26.75 2.82
N ALA A 192 -1.67 -27.51 1.90
CA ALA A 192 -0.91 -28.29 0.92
C ALA A 192 -0.07 -27.40 0.00
N ALA A 193 -0.58 -26.24 -0.42
CA ALA A 193 0.16 -25.27 -1.22
C ALA A 193 1.34 -24.65 -0.44
N VAL A 194 1.13 -24.29 0.83
CA VAL A 194 2.20 -23.78 1.73
C VAL A 194 3.31 -24.82 1.86
N VAL A 195 2.95 -26.05 2.21
CA VAL A 195 3.90 -27.15 2.40
C VAL A 195 4.62 -27.48 1.10
N GLY A 196 3.89 -27.59 -0.02
CA GLY A 196 4.48 -27.84 -1.34
C GLY A 196 5.47 -26.75 -1.77
N TYR A 197 5.13 -25.48 -1.55
CA TYR A 197 6.01 -24.35 -1.84
C TYR A 197 7.27 -24.36 -0.97
N ALA A 198 7.12 -24.58 0.34
CA ALA A 198 8.25 -24.64 1.28
C ALA A 198 9.19 -25.83 0.98
N VAL A 199 8.64 -27.00 0.68
CA VAL A 199 9.41 -28.19 0.28
C VAL A 199 10.15 -27.93 -1.04
N LEU A 200 9.48 -27.39 -2.05
CA LEU A 200 10.12 -27.04 -3.32
C LEU A 200 11.27 -26.05 -3.12
N ALA A 201 11.05 -24.97 -2.38
CA ALA A 201 12.09 -23.98 -2.06
C ALA A 201 13.28 -24.61 -1.33
N SER A 202 13.02 -25.54 -0.41
CA SER A 202 14.06 -26.26 0.33
C SER A 202 14.86 -27.21 -0.57
N VAL A 203 14.21 -27.93 -1.49
CA VAL A 203 14.88 -28.79 -2.47
C VAL A 203 15.74 -27.97 -3.43
N VAL A 204 15.23 -26.85 -3.93
CA VAL A 204 15.99 -25.95 -4.81
C VAL A 204 17.17 -25.34 -4.05
N ALA A 205 16.99 -24.96 -2.77
CA ALA A 205 18.05 -24.48 -1.91
C ALA A 205 19.17 -25.49 -1.66
N TRP A 206 18.87 -26.78 -1.79
CA TRP A 206 19.88 -27.84 -1.73
C TRP A 206 20.64 -28.00 -3.05
N LEU A 207 19.95 -27.87 -4.18
CA LEU A 207 20.50 -28.20 -5.50
C LEU A 207 21.18 -27.02 -6.21
N VAL A 208 20.74 -25.80 -5.94
CA VAL A 208 21.16 -24.61 -6.71
C VAL A 208 21.85 -23.59 -5.81
N PRO A 209 23.08 -23.15 -6.16
CA PRO A 209 23.82 -22.17 -5.38
C PRO A 209 23.03 -20.86 -5.20
N PRO A 210 23.13 -20.20 -4.02
CA PRO A 210 22.42 -18.94 -3.75
C PRO A 210 22.99 -17.74 -4.54
N THR A 211 24.08 -17.90 -5.29
CA THR A 211 24.71 -16.86 -6.12
C THR A 211 23.73 -16.28 -7.15
N ALA A 212 22.88 -17.11 -7.75
CA ALA A 212 21.85 -16.66 -8.69
C ALA A 212 20.86 -15.68 -8.03
N VAL A 213 20.49 -15.93 -6.77
CA VAL A 213 19.57 -15.07 -6.02
C VAL A 213 20.21 -13.73 -5.69
N LEU A 214 21.50 -13.69 -5.34
CA LEU A 214 22.21 -12.42 -5.18
C LEU A 214 22.20 -11.59 -6.46
N GLY A 215 22.36 -12.23 -7.62
CA GLY A 215 22.21 -11.60 -8.93
C GLY A 215 20.81 -11.01 -9.14
N VAL A 216 19.75 -11.74 -8.73
CA VAL A 216 18.37 -11.23 -8.76
C VAL A 216 18.20 -10.02 -7.83
N CYS A 217 18.70 -10.06 -6.60
CA CYS A 217 18.64 -8.92 -5.68
C CYS A 217 19.35 -7.68 -6.26
N ALA A 218 20.54 -7.86 -6.84
CA ALA A 218 21.29 -6.78 -7.49
C ALA A 218 20.54 -6.22 -8.71
N ALA A 219 19.94 -7.09 -9.53
CA ALA A 219 19.13 -6.67 -10.68
C ALA A 219 17.88 -5.89 -10.24
N VAL A 220 17.19 -6.32 -9.18
CA VAL A 220 16.04 -5.61 -8.61
C VAL A 220 16.46 -4.25 -8.03
N ALA A 221 17.58 -4.18 -7.32
CA ALA A 221 18.13 -2.92 -6.79
C ALA A 221 18.50 -1.95 -7.94
N ALA A 222 19.12 -2.45 -9.00
CA ALA A 222 19.46 -1.65 -10.19
C ALA A 222 18.20 -1.16 -10.92
N ALA A 223 17.21 -2.04 -11.14
CA ALA A 223 15.94 -1.67 -11.76
C ALA A 223 15.18 -0.63 -10.93
N ALA A 224 15.20 -0.76 -9.60
CA ALA A 224 14.64 0.22 -8.67
C ALA A 224 15.38 1.57 -8.74
N ALA A 225 16.71 1.57 -8.81
CA ALA A 225 17.50 2.78 -8.99
C ALA A 225 17.16 3.50 -10.31
N VAL A 226 17.05 2.74 -11.42
CA VAL A 226 16.59 3.29 -12.71
C VAL A 226 15.18 3.87 -12.57
N ALA A 227 14.23 3.10 -12.02
CA ALA A 227 12.84 3.54 -11.84
C ALA A 227 12.72 4.81 -10.97
N TYR A 228 13.59 4.96 -9.97
CA TYR A 228 13.67 6.15 -9.12
C TYR A 228 14.07 7.41 -9.91
N THR A 229 14.97 7.27 -10.90
CA THR A 229 15.41 8.40 -11.74
C THR A 229 14.40 8.80 -12.80
N LEU A 230 13.49 7.91 -13.20
CA LEU A 230 12.50 8.20 -14.25
C LEU A 230 11.60 9.39 -13.85
N PRO A 231 11.34 10.33 -14.78
CA PRO A 231 10.39 11.41 -14.55
C PRO A 231 9.00 10.80 -14.33
N GLY A 232 8.37 11.14 -13.20
CA GLY A 232 6.99 10.78 -12.92
C GLY A 232 6.03 11.87 -13.38
N GLY A 233 4.82 11.48 -13.76
CA GLY A 233 3.72 12.40 -14.05
C GLY A 233 3.12 13.01 -12.77
N ASP A 234 2.01 13.73 -12.96
CA ASP A 234 1.20 14.33 -11.89
C ASP A 234 0.46 13.25 -11.10
N GLY A 235 1.19 12.57 -10.21
CA GLY A 235 0.65 11.59 -9.27
C GLY A 235 0.74 12.08 -7.82
N ALA A 236 0.14 11.32 -6.92
CA ALA A 236 0.28 11.56 -5.49
C ALA A 236 1.75 11.55 -5.05
N ALA A 237 2.08 12.36 -4.05
CA ALA A 237 3.38 12.39 -3.42
C ALA A 237 3.26 12.23 -1.90
N ILE A 238 4.33 11.75 -1.28
CA ILE A 238 4.48 11.79 0.18
C ILE A 238 5.18 13.10 0.53
N LEU A 239 4.51 13.94 1.31
CA LEU A 239 5.11 15.10 1.95
C LEU A 239 5.93 14.65 3.14
N TRP A 240 7.07 15.29 3.35
CA TRP A 240 7.87 15.07 4.55
C TRP A 240 8.58 16.34 5.00
N ARG A 241 8.80 16.46 6.32
CA ARG A 241 9.66 17.48 6.94
C ARG A 241 10.48 16.86 8.07
N SER A 242 11.66 17.40 8.33
CA SER A 242 12.57 16.87 9.36
C SER A 242 12.21 17.30 10.77
N ALA A 243 11.58 18.46 10.92
CA ALA A 243 11.11 18.98 12.20
C ALA A 243 10.02 20.05 11.97
N PRO A 244 9.19 20.37 12.98
CA PRO A 244 8.31 21.52 12.93
C PRO A 244 9.08 22.81 12.57
N GLY A 245 8.52 23.62 11.68
CA GLY A 245 9.14 24.86 11.20
C GLY A 245 10.20 24.69 10.09
N THR A 246 10.53 23.46 9.68
CA THR A 246 11.40 23.21 8.51
C THR A 246 10.59 23.16 7.20
N PRO A 247 11.20 23.46 6.03
CA PRO A 247 10.49 23.41 4.76
C PRO A 247 9.94 22.03 4.47
N VAL A 248 8.75 21.99 3.89
CA VAL A 248 8.07 20.76 3.46
C VAL A 248 8.58 20.36 2.07
N TYR A 249 8.94 19.09 1.92
CA TYR A 249 9.39 18.51 0.65
C TYR A 249 8.40 17.45 0.18
N ALA A 250 8.32 17.24 -1.13
CA ALA A 250 7.53 16.17 -1.72
C ALA A 250 8.41 15.07 -2.31
N LEU A 251 8.02 13.82 -2.08
CA LEU A 251 8.60 12.65 -2.74
C LEU A 251 7.49 11.92 -3.52
N PRO A 252 7.50 11.98 -4.87
CA PRO A 252 6.50 11.28 -5.69
C PRO A 252 6.36 9.80 -5.32
N LEU A 253 5.14 9.28 -5.27
CA LEU A 253 4.88 7.94 -4.75
C LEU A 253 5.61 6.84 -5.53
N HIS A 254 5.82 6.99 -6.84
CA HIS A 254 6.60 6.03 -7.63
C HIS A 254 8.07 5.96 -7.18
N ARG A 255 8.66 7.09 -6.76
CA ARG A 255 10.02 7.12 -6.19
C ARG A 255 10.06 6.49 -4.82
N VAL A 256 9.01 6.68 -4.00
CA VAL A 256 8.88 5.99 -2.70
C VAL A 256 8.86 4.47 -2.92
N MET A 257 8.02 3.98 -3.84
CA MET A 257 7.93 2.55 -4.14
C MET A 257 9.26 2.01 -4.67
N ALA A 258 9.90 2.70 -5.61
CA ALA A 258 11.22 2.32 -6.12
C ALA A 258 12.27 2.28 -4.99
N MET A 259 12.28 3.29 -4.11
CA MET A 259 13.18 3.36 -2.97
C MET A 259 12.96 2.22 -1.97
N VAL A 260 11.72 1.91 -1.61
CA VAL A 260 11.38 0.80 -0.69
C VAL A 260 11.80 -0.54 -1.30
N VAL A 261 11.50 -0.79 -2.57
CA VAL A 261 11.90 -2.01 -3.28
C VAL A 261 13.42 -2.13 -3.38
N GLY A 262 14.11 -1.04 -3.72
CA GLY A 262 15.57 -1.00 -3.82
C GLY A 262 16.25 -1.25 -2.48
N LEU A 263 15.80 -0.58 -1.41
CA LEU A 263 16.33 -0.81 -0.06
C LEU A 263 16.09 -2.23 0.42
N ALA A 264 14.88 -2.77 0.22
CA ALA A 264 14.58 -4.16 0.57
C ALA A 264 15.49 -5.15 -0.18
N ALA A 265 15.74 -4.92 -1.48
CA ALA A 265 16.64 -5.76 -2.27
C ALA A 265 18.09 -5.70 -1.78
N VAL A 266 18.60 -4.52 -1.41
CA VAL A 266 19.96 -4.35 -0.84
C VAL A 266 20.06 -4.99 0.55
N VAL A 267 19.04 -4.84 1.41
CA VAL A 267 18.99 -5.52 2.72
C VAL A 267 19.02 -7.03 2.54
N MET A 268 18.18 -7.58 1.64
CA MET A 268 18.18 -9.02 1.33
C MET A 268 19.52 -9.47 0.76
N PHE A 269 20.13 -8.71 -0.16
CA PHE A 269 21.45 -9.00 -0.69
C PHE A 269 22.49 -9.13 0.43
N ASN A 270 22.52 -8.17 1.36
CA ASN A 270 23.46 -8.16 2.48
C ASN A 270 23.22 -9.30 3.47
N LEU A 271 21.96 -9.60 3.81
CA LEU A 271 21.63 -10.73 4.67
C LEU A 271 22.11 -12.06 4.07
N LEU A 272 21.85 -12.27 2.79
CA LEU A 272 22.26 -13.47 2.07
C LEU A 272 23.78 -13.56 1.89
N LEU A 273 24.45 -12.45 1.57
CA LEU A 273 25.91 -12.39 1.49
C LEU A 273 26.57 -12.71 2.83
N THR A 274 26.01 -12.19 3.93
CA THR A 274 26.51 -12.44 5.29
C THR A 274 26.30 -13.90 5.70
N ALA A 275 25.18 -14.52 5.30
CA ALA A 275 24.81 -15.87 5.73
C ALA A 275 25.40 -17.00 4.86
N CYS A 276 25.47 -16.82 3.54
CA CYS A 276 25.79 -17.89 2.58
C CYS A 276 27.25 -17.95 2.12
N GLY A 277 28.12 -17.04 2.56
CA GLY A 277 29.38 -16.73 1.85
C GLY A 277 30.26 -17.90 1.45
N GLY A 278 30.53 -18.88 2.32
CA GLY A 278 31.31 -20.07 1.96
C GLY A 278 30.75 -20.83 0.74
N ARG A 279 29.41 -20.98 0.67
CA ARG A 279 28.70 -21.55 -0.49
C ARG A 279 28.76 -20.69 -1.74
N LEU A 280 28.91 -19.37 -1.60
CA LEU A 280 29.02 -18.46 -2.75
C LEU A 280 30.38 -18.59 -3.44
N THR A 281 31.43 -18.88 -2.67
CA THR A 281 32.80 -19.03 -3.17
C THR A 281 33.20 -20.48 -3.44
N GLY A 282 32.32 -21.44 -3.16
CA GLY A 282 32.60 -22.88 -3.34
C GLY A 282 33.52 -23.49 -2.28
N GLY A 283 33.67 -22.85 -1.11
CA GLY A 283 34.45 -23.36 0.01
C GLY A 283 33.64 -24.28 0.94
N GLU A 284 34.32 -24.95 1.87
CA GLU A 284 33.64 -25.73 2.92
C GLU A 284 32.88 -24.82 3.90
N ASP A 285 31.67 -25.24 4.28
CA ASP A 285 30.80 -24.49 5.19
C ASP A 285 31.23 -24.64 6.65
N ALA A 286 32.10 -23.76 7.14
CA ALA A 286 32.40 -23.65 8.57
C ALA A 286 31.16 -23.26 9.42
N MET A 287 30.12 -22.69 8.77
CA MET A 287 28.87 -22.21 9.37
C MET A 287 27.64 -22.87 8.72
N ALA A 288 27.57 -24.20 8.77
CA ALA A 288 26.56 -24.98 8.02
C ALA A 288 25.10 -24.61 8.35
N VAL A 289 24.79 -24.29 9.62
CA VAL A 289 23.42 -23.92 10.03
C VAL A 289 23.06 -22.54 9.49
N THR A 290 23.98 -21.58 9.61
CA THR A 290 23.80 -20.23 9.07
C THR A 290 23.66 -20.25 7.55
N ALA A 291 24.51 -21.02 6.86
CA ALA A 291 24.45 -21.20 5.42
C ALA A 291 23.16 -21.87 4.96
N LEU A 292 22.63 -22.83 5.74
CA LEU A 292 21.32 -23.45 5.48
C LEU A 292 20.17 -22.45 5.59
N PHE A 293 20.09 -21.67 6.68
CA PHE A 293 19.07 -20.62 6.80
C PHE A 293 19.19 -19.57 5.69
N GLY A 294 20.41 -19.16 5.35
CA GLY A 294 20.67 -18.27 4.23
C GLY A 294 20.17 -18.84 2.90
N ALA A 295 20.50 -20.11 2.61
CA ALA A 295 20.09 -20.78 1.37
C ALA A 295 18.57 -20.94 1.27
N MET A 296 17.91 -21.36 2.36
CA MET A 296 16.45 -21.44 2.41
C MET A 296 15.81 -20.06 2.17
N THR A 297 16.32 -19.02 2.84
CA THR A 297 15.84 -17.64 2.65
C THR A 297 16.05 -17.17 1.22
N ALA A 298 17.21 -17.46 0.62
CA ALA A 298 17.55 -17.05 -0.74
C ALA A 298 16.50 -17.52 -1.75
N TRP A 299 16.09 -18.79 -1.67
CA TRP A 299 15.16 -19.36 -2.65
C TRP A 299 13.70 -18.96 -2.45
N LEU A 300 13.38 -18.26 -1.37
CA LEU A 300 12.08 -17.60 -1.18
C LEU A 300 12.05 -16.19 -1.78
N VAL A 301 13.21 -15.55 -2.01
CA VAL A 301 13.28 -14.20 -2.59
C VAL A 301 12.66 -14.12 -3.99
N PRO A 302 12.89 -15.05 -4.93
CA PRO A 302 12.21 -15.02 -6.23
C PRO A 302 10.69 -14.98 -6.11
N GLY A 303 10.11 -15.72 -5.17
CA GLY A 303 8.67 -15.68 -4.88
C GLY A 303 8.22 -14.28 -4.44
N LEU A 304 8.96 -13.63 -3.53
CA LEU A 304 8.69 -12.26 -3.11
C LEU A 304 8.84 -11.25 -4.26
N VAL A 305 9.85 -11.41 -5.12
CA VAL A 305 10.04 -10.57 -6.31
C VAL A 305 8.86 -10.72 -7.27
N LEU A 306 8.40 -11.95 -7.54
CA LEU A 306 7.23 -12.21 -8.37
C LEU A 306 5.96 -11.60 -7.79
N VAL A 307 5.76 -11.69 -6.48
CA VAL A 307 4.65 -11.00 -5.79
C VAL A 307 4.77 -9.49 -5.96
N GLY A 308 5.96 -8.91 -5.76
CA GLY A 308 6.21 -7.49 -5.96
C GLY A 308 5.90 -7.04 -7.39
N VAL A 309 6.35 -7.80 -8.40
CA VAL A 309 6.03 -7.54 -9.81
C VAL A 309 4.53 -7.67 -10.08
N TYR A 310 3.87 -8.67 -9.51
CA TYR A 310 2.42 -8.83 -9.61
C TYR A 310 1.68 -7.64 -8.99
N TRP A 311 2.08 -7.19 -7.79
CA TRP A 311 1.48 -6.04 -7.10
C TRP A 311 1.71 -4.74 -7.87
N LEU A 312 2.96 -4.46 -8.30
CA LEU A 312 3.29 -3.28 -9.11
C LEU A 312 2.55 -3.30 -10.45
N GLY A 313 2.47 -4.46 -11.10
CA GLY A 313 1.72 -4.63 -12.34
C GLY A 313 0.21 -4.45 -12.13
N SER A 314 -0.33 -4.96 -11.03
CA SER A 314 -1.74 -4.80 -10.65
C SER A 314 -2.07 -3.35 -10.32
N ALA A 315 -1.23 -2.68 -9.52
CA ALA A 315 -1.34 -1.26 -9.20
C ALA A 315 -1.27 -0.41 -10.49
N ALA A 316 -0.30 -0.67 -11.36
CA ALA A 316 -0.15 0.01 -12.63
C ALA A 316 -1.34 -0.22 -13.59
N ARG A 317 -1.98 -1.40 -13.58
CA ARG A 317 -3.19 -1.66 -14.39
C ARG A 317 -4.45 -1.05 -13.76
N SER A 318 -4.45 -0.93 -12.43
CA SER A 318 -5.56 -0.42 -11.64
C SER A 318 -5.52 1.09 -11.45
N ASP A 319 -4.41 1.73 -11.82
CA ASP A 319 -4.15 3.15 -11.69
C ASP A 319 -5.21 4.00 -12.43
N PRO A 320 -6.07 4.72 -11.71
CA PRO A 320 -7.08 5.57 -12.32
C PRO A 320 -6.49 6.79 -13.05
N ALA A 321 -5.24 7.16 -12.80
CA ALA A 321 -4.60 8.26 -13.54
C ALA A 321 -4.27 7.86 -15.00
N ARG A 322 -4.11 6.56 -15.28
CA ARG A 322 -3.87 6.07 -16.63
C ARG A 322 -5.15 6.10 -17.45
N ARG A 323 -5.11 6.64 -18.68
CA ARG A 323 -6.25 6.58 -19.60
C ARG A 323 -6.27 5.24 -20.34
N THR A 324 -7.30 4.44 -20.15
CA THR A 324 -7.56 3.27 -21.01
C THR A 324 -8.58 3.60 -22.08
N ARG A 325 -8.46 2.99 -23.26
CA ARG A 325 -9.36 3.25 -24.39
C ARG A 325 -10.79 2.77 -24.08
N PRO A 326 -11.84 3.54 -24.40
CA PRO A 326 -13.24 3.09 -24.31
C PRO A 326 -13.46 1.80 -25.13
N ALA A 327 -14.38 0.95 -24.69
CA ALA A 327 -14.67 -0.31 -25.38
C ALA A 327 -16.08 -0.31 -25.98
N VAL A 328 -16.20 -0.66 -27.26
CA VAL A 328 -17.48 -0.69 -27.99
C VAL A 328 -17.83 -2.11 -28.36
N SER A 329 -19.03 -2.56 -28.01
CA SER A 329 -19.57 -3.84 -28.48
C SER A 329 -20.17 -3.64 -29.87
N LEU A 330 -19.79 -4.51 -30.79
CA LEU A 330 -20.31 -4.52 -32.16
C LEU A 330 -21.21 -5.74 -32.31
N VAL A 331 -22.50 -5.50 -32.51
CA VAL A 331 -23.53 -6.53 -32.70
C VAL A 331 -24.21 -6.33 -34.05
N GLY A 332 -24.80 -7.37 -34.63
CA GLY A 332 -25.43 -7.28 -35.95
C GLY A 332 -24.44 -7.31 -37.11
N GLY A 333 -24.96 -7.05 -38.31
CA GLY A 333 -24.22 -7.10 -39.57
C GLY A 333 -23.62 -8.48 -39.92
N ASN A 334 -23.03 -8.57 -41.10
CA ASN A 334 -22.20 -9.72 -41.47
C ASN A 334 -20.77 -9.59 -40.88
N ALA A 335 -19.96 -10.64 -41.01
CA ALA A 335 -18.61 -10.65 -40.42
C ALA A 335 -17.68 -9.59 -41.05
N ALA A 336 -17.86 -9.29 -42.34
CA ALA A 336 -17.06 -8.29 -43.06
C ALA A 336 -17.40 -6.87 -42.57
N GLU A 337 -18.69 -6.55 -42.42
CA GLU A 337 -19.19 -5.29 -41.86
C GLU A 337 -18.70 -5.09 -40.43
N ARG A 338 -18.77 -6.12 -39.57
CA ARG A 338 -18.22 -6.03 -38.21
C ARG A 338 -16.72 -5.76 -38.21
N LYS A 339 -15.96 -6.37 -39.12
CA LYS A 339 -14.52 -6.15 -39.24
C LYS A 339 -14.21 -4.71 -39.71
N ALA A 340 -14.97 -4.21 -40.68
CA ALA A 340 -14.85 -2.83 -41.17
C ALA A 340 -15.20 -1.81 -40.06
N ALA A 341 -16.32 -2.00 -39.38
CA ALA A 341 -16.76 -1.17 -38.27
C ALA A 341 -15.74 -1.18 -37.11
N ALA A 342 -15.19 -2.35 -36.76
CA ALA A 342 -14.10 -2.45 -35.78
C ALA A 342 -12.84 -1.68 -36.22
N GLY A 343 -12.56 -1.63 -37.52
CA GLY A 343 -11.50 -0.77 -38.09
C GLY A 343 -11.75 0.70 -37.80
N ARG A 344 -12.94 1.21 -38.16
CA ARG A 344 -13.34 2.62 -37.95
C ARG A 344 -13.36 3.02 -36.48
N VAL A 345 -13.97 2.21 -35.63
CA VAL A 345 -14.03 2.44 -34.18
C VAL A 345 -12.62 2.49 -33.55
N ARG A 346 -11.67 1.68 -34.06
CA ARG A 346 -10.26 1.76 -33.63
C ARG A 346 -9.56 3.04 -34.06
N GLN A 347 -9.88 3.58 -35.24
CA GLN A 347 -9.35 4.87 -35.70
C GLN A 347 -9.82 6.01 -34.80
N TRP A 348 -11.04 5.93 -34.27
CA TRP A 348 -11.57 6.88 -33.27
C TRP A 348 -10.98 6.71 -31.86
N GLY A 349 -10.04 5.77 -31.66
CA GLY A 349 -9.41 5.53 -30.36
C GLY A 349 -10.20 4.60 -29.42
N PHE A 350 -11.25 3.95 -29.89
CA PHE A 350 -12.00 2.95 -29.13
C PHE A 350 -11.44 1.53 -29.37
N ARG A 351 -11.65 0.62 -28.42
CA ARG A 351 -11.38 -0.80 -28.56
C ARG A 351 -12.66 -1.52 -28.98
N ALA A 352 -12.64 -2.21 -30.12
CA ALA A 352 -13.72 -3.13 -30.47
C ALA A 352 -13.68 -4.34 -29.52
N ALA A 353 -14.78 -4.62 -28.82
CA ALA A 353 -14.91 -5.73 -27.88
C ALA A 353 -16.09 -6.62 -28.28
N THR A 354 -15.98 -7.92 -27.99
CA THR A 354 -17.06 -8.89 -28.11
C THR A 354 -17.52 -9.26 -26.69
N GLY A 355 -18.77 -8.96 -26.34
CA GLY A 355 -19.37 -9.33 -25.04
C GLY A 355 -19.46 -8.20 -23.99
N ASP A 356 -19.62 -8.61 -22.72
CA ASP A 356 -20.06 -7.78 -21.57
C ASP A 356 -19.04 -6.73 -21.07
N GLY A 357 -17.86 -6.66 -21.68
CA GLY A 357 -16.81 -5.72 -21.31
C GLY A 357 -16.88 -4.35 -22.02
N ALA A 358 -17.91 -4.13 -22.84
CA ALA A 358 -18.11 -2.88 -23.56
C ALA A 358 -18.90 -1.86 -22.75
N THR A 359 -18.47 -0.61 -22.79
CA THR A 359 -19.13 0.53 -22.15
C THR A 359 -20.15 1.20 -23.07
N ALA A 360 -19.97 1.09 -24.40
CA ALA A 360 -20.94 1.52 -25.40
C ALA A 360 -21.26 0.37 -26.36
N GLY A 361 -22.46 0.35 -26.92
CA GLY A 361 -22.88 -0.67 -27.89
C GLY A 361 -23.31 -0.06 -29.22
N LEU A 362 -22.88 -0.70 -30.30
CA LEU A 362 -23.27 -0.45 -31.68
C LEU A 362 -23.97 -1.69 -32.25
N GLN A 363 -25.12 -1.48 -32.86
CA GLN A 363 -25.82 -2.49 -33.65
C GLN A 363 -25.76 -2.10 -35.12
N LEU A 364 -25.08 -2.90 -35.93
CA LEU A 364 -25.01 -2.70 -37.36
C LEU A 364 -26.34 -3.12 -38.01
N VAL A 365 -26.98 -2.18 -38.68
CA VAL A 365 -28.28 -2.34 -39.34
C VAL A 365 -28.26 -1.80 -40.77
N PRO A 366 -29.21 -2.19 -41.62
CA PRO A 366 -29.43 -1.55 -42.92
C PRO A 366 -29.67 -0.04 -42.80
N ALA A 367 -29.38 0.72 -43.86
CA ALA A 367 -29.45 2.19 -43.88
C ALA A 367 -30.82 2.73 -43.46
N GLU A 368 -31.90 2.04 -43.83
CA GLU A 368 -33.28 2.45 -43.55
C GLU A 368 -33.64 2.36 -42.06
N LYS A 369 -32.83 1.65 -41.26
CA LYS A 369 -33.02 1.45 -39.82
C LYS A 369 -31.97 2.18 -38.99
N SER A 370 -31.12 2.98 -39.61
CA SER A 370 -30.08 3.71 -38.89
C SER A 370 -30.70 4.80 -38.03
N GLU A 371 -30.27 4.85 -36.78
CA GLU A 371 -30.69 5.85 -35.80
C GLU A 371 -29.55 6.88 -35.56
N ALA A 372 -28.55 6.94 -36.45
CA ALA A 372 -27.38 7.81 -36.29
C ALA A 372 -27.74 9.30 -36.22
N SER A 373 -28.78 9.72 -36.94
CA SER A 373 -29.29 11.09 -36.98
C SER A 373 -30.48 11.36 -36.06
N GLU A 374 -31.03 10.33 -35.40
CA GLU A 374 -32.20 10.49 -34.53
C GLU A 374 -31.88 11.31 -33.27
N PHE A 375 -32.88 12.02 -32.72
CA PHE A 375 -32.69 12.81 -31.51
C PHE A 375 -32.46 11.93 -30.26
N ASP A 376 -33.29 10.89 -30.07
CA ASP A 376 -33.21 9.96 -28.94
C ASP A 376 -33.09 8.48 -29.39
N PRO A 377 -31.92 8.07 -29.91
CA PRO A 377 -31.74 6.72 -30.44
C PRO A 377 -31.74 5.64 -29.36
N GLN A 378 -32.11 4.40 -29.72
CA GLN A 378 -32.15 3.26 -28.81
C GLN A 378 -30.76 2.80 -28.35
N TRP A 379 -30.70 2.00 -27.29
CA TRP A 379 -29.47 1.35 -26.82
C TRP A 379 -29.53 -0.16 -27.09
N PRO A 380 -28.55 -0.77 -27.79
CA PRO A 380 -27.35 -0.19 -28.43
C PRO A 380 -27.68 0.74 -29.61
N LEU A 381 -26.75 1.64 -29.99
CA LEU A 381 -26.96 2.61 -31.07
C LEU A 381 -27.02 1.87 -32.40
N ARG A 382 -28.14 2.00 -33.12
CA ARG A 382 -28.30 1.41 -34.44
C ARG A 382 -27.65 2.32 -35.48
N VAL A 383 -26.69 1.80 -36.22
CA VAL A 383 -25.97 2.54 -37.26
C VAL A 383 -25.82 1.68 -38.50
N CYS A 384 -25.88 2.30 -39.67
CA CYS A 384 -25.46 1.63 -40.90
C CYS A 384 -23.96 1.81 -41.12
N ALA A 385 -23.38 1.05 -42.05
CA ALA A 385 -21.94 1.10 -42.30
C ALA A 385 -21.48 2.49 -42.81
N ALA A 386 -22.32 3.21 -43.55
CA ALA A 386 -22.01 4.53 -44.08
C ALA A 386 -21.92 5.61 -42.98
N ASP A 387 -22.73 5.49 -41.91
CA ASP A 387 -22.72 6.47 -40.81
C ASP A 387 -21.42 6.43 -40.00
N LEU A 388 -20.68 5.32 -40.07
CA LEU A 388 -19.40 5.15 -39.40
C LEU A 388 -18.27 5.99 -40.02
N ASP A 389 -18.53 6.65 -41.15
CA ASP A 389 -17.59 7.59 -41.75
C ASP A 389 -17.78 9.02 -41.19
N GLY A 390 -18.88 9.28 -40.46
CA GLY A 390 -19.19 10.59 -39.87
C GLY A 390 -18.75 10.76 -38.41
N ASP A 391 -18.45 11.99 -38.03
CA ASP A 391 -18.08 12.37 -36.66
C ASP A 391 -19.26 12.30 -35.66
N ALA A 392 -20.50 12.41 -36.15
CA ALA A 392 -21.69 12.36 -35.31
C ALA A 392 -21.82 11.03 -34.54
N VAL A 393 -21.49 9.90 -35.16
CA VAL A 393 -21.52 8.58 -34.50
C VAL A 393 -20.41 8.49 -33.45
N ARG A 394 -19.21 9.00 -33.77
CA ARG A 394 -18.08 9.04 -32.82
C ARG A 394 -18.46 9.82 -31.55
N ASP A 395 -19.01 11.01 -31.71
CA ASP A 395 -19.32 11.90 -30.59
C ASP A 395 -20.47 11.33 -29.74
N ARG A 396 -21.50 10.75 -30.39
CA ARG A 396 -22.56 10.01 -29.71
C ARG A 396 -22.02 8.81 -28.92
N LEU A 397 -21.07 8.07 -29.48
CA LEU A 397 -20.44 6.94 -28.78
C LEU A 397 -19.63 7.39 -27.57
N ALA A 398 -18.88 8.49 -27.70
CA ALA A 398 -18.14 9.07 -26.58
C ALA A 398 -19.09 9.49 -25.45
N ARG A 399 -20.20 10.17 -25.77
CA ARG A 399 -21.21 10.57 -24.78
C ARG A 399 -21.90 9.35 -24.15
N ARG A 400 -22.21 8.33 -24.94
CA ARG A 400 -22.82 7.09 -24.46
C ARG A 400 -21.91 6.31 -23.51
N ASP A 401 -20.62 6.20 -23.83
CA ASP A 401 -19.61 5.63 -22.94
C ASP A 401 -19.59 6.37 -21.60
N GLU A 402 -19.53 7.70 -21.63
CA GLU A 402 -19.57 8.53 -20.42
C GLU A 402 -20.84 8.30 -19.58
N ILE A 403 -22.02 8.30 -20.21
CA ILE A 403 -23.30 8.04 -19.52
C ILE A 403 -23.27 6.68 -18.80
N GLN A 404 -22.72 5.64 -19.43
CA GLN A 404 -22.62 4.32 -18.78
C GLN A 404 -21.60 4.33 -17.64
N LEU A 405 -20.46 5.01 -17.79
CA LEU A 405 -19.49 5.17 -16.71
C LEU A 405 -20.13 5.84 -15.49
N ARG A 406 -20.93 6.90 -15.69
CA ARG A 406 -21.70 7.56 -14.61
C ARG A 406 -22.73 6.63 -13.99
N ARG A 407 -23.50 5.88 -14.79
CA ARG A 407 -24.47 4.89 -14.28
C ARG A 407 -23.78 3.81 -13.45
N HIS A 408 -22.65 3.29 -13.91
CA HIS A 408 -21.85 2.32 -13.16
C HIS A 408 -21.30 2.92 -11.86
N PHE A 409 -20.81 4.15 -11.92
CA PHE A 409 -20.35 4.90 -10.75
C PHE A 409 -21.44 5.00 -9.68
N PHE A 410 -22.61 5.56 -10.02
CA PHE A 410 -23.71 5.75 -9.08
C PHE A 410 -24.22 4.42 -8.51
N ARG A 411 -24.39 3.39 -9.34
CA ARG A 411 -24.72 2.03 -8.85
C ARG A 411 -23.65 1.50 -7.89
N GLY A 412 -22.37 1.72 -8.19
CA GLY A 412 -21.23 1.30 -7.36
C GLY A 412 -21.21 2.01 -6.01
N VAL A 413 -21.30 3.34 -6.00
CA VAL A 413 -21.40 4.16 -4.78
C VAL A 413 -22.63 3.77 -3.96
N GLY A 414 -23.78 3.54 -4.60
CA GLY A 414 -24.99 3.08 -3.92
C GLY A 414 -24.83 1.68 -3.30
N LYS A 415 -24.08 0.77 -3.92
CA LYS A 415 -23.72 -0.53 -3.32
C LYS A 415 -22.76 -0.36 -2.13
N LEU A 416 -21.76 0.52 -2.25
CA LEU A 416 -20.80 0.82 -1.19
C LEU A 416 -21.49 1.37 0.05
N PHE A 417 -22.26 2.46 -0.09
CA PHE A 417 -22.91 3.12 1.05
C PHE A 417 -24.02 2.28 1.70
N ARG A 418 -24.71 1.42 0.95
CA ARG A 418 -25.65 0.44 1.53
C ARG A 418 -24.96 -0.61 2.41
N ARG A 419 -23.70 -0.96 2.12
CA ARG A 419 -22.92 -1.86 2.98
C ARG A 419 -22.29 -1.09 4.14
N ALA A 420 -21.76 0.10 3.87
CA ALA A 420 -21.16 0.96 4.88
C ALA A 420 -22.15 1.41 5.95
N SER A 421 -23.46 1.49 5.63
CA SER A 421 -24.48 1.87 6.62
C SER A 421 -24.59 0.92 7.81
N ALA A 422 -24.08 -0.32 7.71
CA ALA A 422 -24.00 -1.25 8.84
C ALA A 422 -22.88 -0.89 9.85
N PHE A 423 -21.96 0.00 9.46
CA PHE A 423 -20.79 0.42 10.24
C PHE A 423 -20.94 1.84 10.81
N LYS A 424 -22.16 2.36 10.91
CA LYS A 424 -22.40 3.68 11.51
C LYS A 424 -22.24 3.58 13.02
N ALA A 425 -21.36 4.39 13.59
CA ALA A 425 -21.16 4.44 15.03
C ALA A 425 -22.24 5.31 15.70
N PRO A 426 -22.63 5.01 16.96
CA PRO A 426 -23.59 5.81 17.70
C PRO A 426 -23.08 7.22 18.06
N GLY A 427 -21.75 7.41 18.17
CA GLY A 427 -21.11 8.70 18.45
C GLY A 427 -21.10 9.70 17.29
N GLY A 428 -21.68 9.34 16.14
CA GLY A 428 -21.58 10.14 14.92
C GLY A 428 -20.24 9.93 14.19
N GLY A 429 -19.90 10.84 13.28
CA GLY A 429 -18.73 10.77 12.41
C GLY A 429 -19.09 10.78 10.93
N GLY A 430 -18.28 10.13 10.10
CA GLY A 430 -18.53 10.05 8.67
C GLY A 430 -17.73 8.98 7.95
N PHE A 431 -17.89 8.95 6.64
CA PHE A 431 -17.10 8.11 5.74
C PHE A 431 -16.32 8.98 4.79
N TRP A 432 -15.04 8.68 4.61
CA TRP A 432 -14.25 9.30 3.57
C TRP A 432 -13.98 8.31 2.43
N PHE A 433 -13.90 8.83 1.20
CA PHE A 433 -13.55 8.03 0.04
C PHE A 433 -12.86 8.85 -1.05
N ALA A 434 -11.91 8.20 -1.74
CA ALA A 434 -11.29 8.74 -2.94
C ALA A 434 -10.93 7.60 -3.92
N PRO A 435 -11.93 7.08 -4.66
CA PRO A 435 -11.76 5.90 -5.50
C PRO A 435 -10.94 6.15 -6.77
N HIS A 436 -10.53 7.40 -7.00
CA HIS A 436 -9.61 7.77 -8.07
C HIS A 436 -8.13 7.63 -7.66
N TRP A 437 -7.83 7.34 -6.40
CA TRP A 437 -6.48 6.98 -5.95
C TRP A 437 -6.35 5.47 -5.85
N TRP A 438 -5.33 4.89 -6.48
CA TRP A 438 -5.18 3.43 -6.55
C TRP A 438 -4.82 2.78 -5.22
N PHE A 439 -4.17 3.52 -4.31
CA PHE A 439 -3.74 3.04 -3.00
C PHE A 439 -4.84 3.17 -1.93
N ILE A 440 -5.96 3.84 -2.24
CA ILE A 440 -7.14 3.87 -1.38
C ILE A 440 -8.09 2.80 -1.90
N GLU A 441 -8.13 1.66 -1.20
CA GLU A 441 -8.86 0.48 -1.70
C GLU A 441 -10.35 0.49 -1.33
N CYS A 442 -10.73 1.07 -0.19
CA CYS A 442 -12.08 0.98 0.39
C CYS A 442 -12.52 2.32 0.99
N LEU A 443 -13.81 2.41 1.38
CA LEU A 443 -14.30 3.50 2.22
C LEU A 443 -13.55 3.47 3.56
N GLY A 444 -13.04 4.61 4.01
CA GLY A 444 -12.53 4.75 5.36
C GLY A 444 -13.62 5.28 6.27
N ARG A 445 -13.69 4.73 7.49
CA ARG A 445 -14.59 5.21 8.54
C ARG A 445 -13.81 6.15 9.46
N ASP A 446 -14.32 7.35 9.64
CA ASP A 446 -13.78 8.29 10.62
C ASP A 446 -14.52 8.09 11.96
N ASP A 447 -13.82 7.57 12.96
CA ASP A 447 -14.36 7.29 14.28
C ASP A 447 -13.94 8.41 15.24
N ALA A 448 -14.88 9.33 15.52
CA ALA A 448 -14.68 10.48 16.39
C ALA A 448 -14.17 10.09 17.80
N ASP A 449 -14.59 8.92 18.30
CA ASP A 449 -14.31 8.45 19.66
C ASP A 449 -12.99 7.68 19.81
N SER A 450 -12.31 7.36 18.71
CA SER A 450 -11.01 6.71 18.78
C SER A 450 -9.96 7.75 19.22
N GLY A 451 -9.66 7.77 20.52
CA GLY A 451 -8.60 8.60 21.10
C GLY A 451 -7.19 8.13 20.71
N GLU A 452 -7.06 7.02 19.98
CA GLU A 452 -5.80 6.52 19.45
C GLU A 452 -5.62 6.96 18.00
N GLU A 453 -4.39 7.36 17.63
CA GLU A 453 -3.91 7.62 16.26
C GLU A 453 -3.89 6.34 15.39
N ALA A 454 -4.85 5.43 15.58
CA ALA A 454 -4.98 4.24 14.78
C ALA A 454 -5.53 4.61 13.40
N ALA A 455 -4.99 3.97 12.35
CA ALA A 455 -5.49 4.18 11.01
C ALA A 455 -7.00 3.84 10.94
N PRO A 456 -7.83 4.71 10.32
CA PRO A 456 -9.28 4.53 10.25
C PRO A 456 -9.63 3.17 9.64
N PRO A 457 -10.59 2.43 10.23
CA PRO A 457 -10.95 1.12 9.72
C PRO A 457 -11.52 1.23 8.30
N LEU A 458 -11.01 0.40 7.40
CA LEU A 458 -11.51 0.28 6.04
C LEU A 458 -12.80 -0.55 6.04
N VAL A 459 -13.88 0.01 5.47
CA VAL A 459 -15.22 -0.60 5.46
C VAL A 459 -15.70 -0.88 4.03
N GLY A 460 -16.45 -1.98 3.90
CA GLY A 460 -17.05 -2.39 2.64
C GLY A 460 -16.08 -3.08 1.65
N PRO A 461 -16.58 -3.45 0.45
CA PRO A 461 -15.77 -4.11 -0.55
C PRO A 461 -14.77 -3.14 -1.20
N PRO A 462 -13.62 -3.63 -1.71
CA PRO A 462 -12.69 -2.82 -2.47
C PRO A 462 -13.34 -2.14 -3.68
N TYR A 463 -12.94 -0.91 -4.00
CA TYR A 463 -13.47 -0.14 -5.12
C TYR A 463 -13.35 -0.89 -6.44
N ALA A 464 -12.26 -1.64 -6.66
CA ALA A 464 -12.06 -2.43 -7.87
C ALA A 464 -13.18 -3.48 -8.10
N ARG A 465 -13.90 -3.92 -7.05
CA ARG A 465 -15.03 -4.86 -7.17
C ARG A 465 -16.35 -4.20 -7.55
N VAL A 466 -16.52 -2.91 -7.26
CA VAL A 466 -17.79 -2.18 -7.42
C VAL A 466 -17.73 -1.07 -8.48
N LEU A 467 -16.53 -0.58 -8.76
CA LEU A 467 -16.22 0.49 -9.71
C LEU A 467 -15.19 -0.04 -10.71
N PRO A 468 -15.60 -0.35 -11.96
CA PRO A 468 -14.69 -0.75 -13.01
C PRO A 468 -13.54 0.25 -13.20
N VAL A 469 -12.37 -0.20 -13.66
CA VAL A 469 -11.18 0.66 -13.81
C VAL A 469 -11.49 1.93 -14.64
N ARG A 470 -12.18 1.79 -15.79
CA ARG A 470 -12.61 2.93 -16.63
C ARG A 470 -13.51 3.93 -15.90
N CYS A 471 -14.36 3.45 -14.99
CA CYS A 471 -15.20 4.32 -14.18
C CYS A 471 -14.35 5.14 -13.20
N ARG A 472 -13.37 4.51 -12.54
CA ARG A 472 -12.40 5.21 -11.68
C ARG A 472 -11.55 6.21 -12.48
N GLN A 473 -11.18 5.90 -13.71
CA GLN A 473 -10.43 6.81 -14.59
C GLN A 473 -11.24 8.02 -15.02
N HIS A 474 -12.52 7.83 -15.38
CA HIS A 474 -13.41 8.94 -15.67
C HIS A 474 -13.59 9.82 -14.43
N LEU A 475 -13.80 9.20 -13.27
CA LEU A 475 -13.89 9.94 -12.02
C LEU A 475 -12.58 10.68 -11.70
N HIS A 476 -11.41 10.08 -11.92
CA HIS A 476 -10.13 10.75 -11.79
C HIS A 476 -10.08 12.01 -12.67
N ALA A 477 -10.52 11.93 -13.92
CA ALA A 477 -10.58 13.09 -14.80
C ALA A 477 -11.52 14.19 -14.26
N VAL A 478 -12.74 13.82 -13.84
CA VAL A 478 -13.72 14.75 -13.25
C VAL A 478 -13.14 15.43 -12.00
N LEU A 479 -12.59 14.66 -11.08
CA LEU A 479 -12.13 15.13 -9.78
C LEU A 479 -10.85 15.97 -9.87
N ARG A 480 -9.92 15.59 -10.76
CA ARG A 480 -8.75 16.44 -11.05
C ARG A 480 -9.15 17.77 -11.69
N ALA A 481 -10.13 17.74 -12.59
CA ALA A 481 -10.66 18.95 -13.24
C ALA A 481 -11.39 19.87 -12.26
N THR A 482 -12.19 19.32 -11.34
CA THR A 482 -12.90 20.10 -10.31
C THR A 482 -12.05 20.41 -9.07
N ARG A 483 -10.82 19.88 -9.01
CA ARG A 483 -9.90 19.95 -7.86
C ARG A 483 -10.45 19.34 -6.57
N VAL A 484 -11.28 18.31 -6.63
CA VAL A 484 -11.74 17.60 -5.43
C VAL A 484 -10.90 16.34 -5.26
N ASP A 485 -10.02 16.31 -4.26
CA ASP A 485 -9.09 15.18 -4.05
C ASP A 485 -9.70 14.07 -3.19
N MET A 486 -10.72 14.39 -2.38
CA MET A 486 -11.40 13.43 -1.51
C MET A 486 -12.81 13.88 -1.14
N PHE A 487 -13.67 12.93 -0.79
CA PHE A 487 -14.98 13.18 -0.21
C PHE A 487 -15.01 12.80 1.27
N PHE A 488 -15.70 13.58 2.08
CA PHE A 488 -16.14 13.22 3.42
C PHE A 488 -17.67 13.28 3.50
N VAL A 489 -18.31 12.28 4.07
CA VAL A 489 -19.78 12.17 4.10
C VAL A 489 -20.23 11.85 5.52
N GLU A 490 -20.94 12.78 6.15
CA GLU A 490 -21.43 12.65 7.52
C GLU A 490 -22.47 11.54 7.66
N ASP A 491 -22.49 10.91 8.83
CA ASP A 491 -23.56 10.03 9.24
C ASP A 491 -24.91 10.75 9.22
N GLY A 492 -25.79 10.31 8.31
CA GLY A 492 -27.11 10.91 8.11
C GLY A 492 -27.32 11.45 6.71
N VAL A 493 -26.24 11.60 5.93
CA VAL A 493 -26.33 11.84 4.49
C VAL A 493 -26.55 10.49 3.78
N GLY A 494 -27.77 10.27 3.30
CA GLY A 494 -28.10 9.09 2.51
C GLY A 494 -27.49 9.12 1.11
N TYR A 495 -27.31 7.95 0.49
CA TYR A 495 -26.74 7.83 -0.86
C TYR A 495 -27.43 8.73 -1.91
N ARG A 496 -28.76 8.87 -1.88
CA ARG A 496 -29.49 9.73 -2.83
C ARG A 496 -29.09 11.21 -2.74
N LYS A 497 -28.74 11.68 -1.55
CA LYS A 497 -28.28 13.04 -1.30
C LYS A 497 -26.87 13.23 -1.84
N LEU A 498 -25.97 12.29 -1.53
CA LEU A 498 -24.61 12.25 -2.08
C LEU A 498 -24.61 12.17 -3.62
N GLU A 499 -25.52 11.40 -4.20
CA GLU A 499 -25.70 11.30 -5.65
C GLU A 499 -25.98 12.68 -6.28
N LYS A 500 -26.85 13.51 -5.67
CA LYS A 500 -27.12 14.87 -6.15
C LYS A 500 -25.86 15.75 -6.12
N VAL A 501 -25.10 15.71 -5.02
CA VAL A 501 -23.84 16.45 -4.88
C VAL A 501 -22.84 16.06 -5.98
N ILE A 502 -22.67 14.76 -6.24
CA ILE A 502 -21.71 14.30 -7.26
C ILE A 502 -22.22 14.61 -8.69
N ARG A 503 -23.54 14.66 -8.91
CA ARG A 503 -24.10 15.12 -10.20
C ARG A 503 -23.72 16.56 -10.51
N VAL A 504 -23.77 17.45 -9.51
CA VAL A 504 -23.31 18.85 -9.65
C VAL A 504 -21.83 18.89 -10.04
N LEU A 505 -20.97 18.07 -9.42
CA LEU A 505 -19.55 17.99 -9.83
C LEU A 505 -19.36 17.53 -11.28
N MET A 506 -20.13 16.53 -11.72
CA MET A 506 -20.08 16.02 -13.09
C MET A 506 -20.61 17.04 -14.09
N GLU A 507 -21.62 17.83 -13.72
CA GLU A 507 -22.14 18.93 -14.53
C GLU A 507 -21.13 20.06 -14.66
N LEU A 508 -20.48 20.46 -13.55
CA LEU A 508 -19.41 21.44 -13.58
C LEU A 508 -18.26 21.01 -14.51
N TYR A 509 -17.92 19.72 -14.48
CA TYR A 509 -16.95 19.13 -15.41
C TYR A 509 -17.43 19.19 -16.87
N ASP A 510 -18.70 18.85 -17.14
CA ASP A 510 -19.28 18.89 -18.48
C ASP A 510 -19.28 20.30 -19.08
N VAL A 511 -19.65 21.29 -18.28
CA VAL A 511 -19.79 22.69 -18.73
C VAL A 511 -18.44 23.35 -18.92
N HIS A 512 -17.50 23.13 -18.00
CA HIS A 512 -16.25 23.89 -17.97
C HIS A 512 -15.02 23.11 -18.43
N GLY A 513 -15.10 21.80 -18.65
CA GLY A 513 -13.97 20.97 -19.11
C GLY A 513 -12.74 21.03 -18.20
N GLY A 514 -12.92 21.39 -16.93
CA GLY A 514 -11.82 21.58 -15.95
C GLY A 514 -11.18 22.96 -15.92
N THR A 515 -11.70 23.95 -16.64
CA THR A 515 -11.24 25.35 -16.52
C THR A 515 -11.70 26.01 -15.21
N ARG A 516 -12.77 25.49 -14.59
CA ARG A 516 -13.34 26.01 -13.35
C ARG A 516 -13.32 24.95 -12.24
N TYR A 517 -12.85 25.34 -11.06
CA TYR A 517 -12.80 24.48 -9.88
C TYR A 517 -14.16 24.45 -9.18
N ALA A 518 -14.44 23.39 -8.42
CA ALA A 518 -15.64 23.32 -7.60
C ALA A 518 -15.51 24.23 -6.37
N GLU A 519 -16.49 25.08 -6.15
CA GLU A 519 -16.59 26.02 -5.03
C GLU A 519 -17.92 25.78 -4.30
N GLU A 520 -18.02 26.22 -3.04
CA GLU A 520 -19.19 25.91 -2.20
C GLU A 520 -20.50 26.43 -2.78
N HIS A 521 -20.47 27.58 -3.46
CA HIS A 521 -21.68 28.17 -4.05
C HIS A 521 -22.28 27.33 -5.18
N HIS A 522 -21.51 26.43 -5.81
CA HIS A 522 -22.04 25.50 -6.82
C HIS A 522 -23.02 24.49 -6.23
N PHE A 523 -23.00 24.26 -4.92
CA PHE A 523 -23.81 23.25 -4.23
C PHE A 523 -25.01 23.85 -3.47
N ARG A 524 -25.28 25.14 -3.65
CA ARG A 524 -26.42 25.82 -3.04
C ARG A 524 -27.75 25.26 -3.57
N GLY A 525 -28.77 25.26 -2.72
CA GLY A 525 -30.11 24.76 -3.07
C GLY A 525 -30.28 23.24 -2.98
N LEU A 526 -29.26 22.49 -2.56
CA LEU A 526 -29.38 21.05 -2.35
C LEU A 526 -30.18 20.75 -1.07
N PRO A 527 -31.37 20.15 -1.15
CA PRO A 527 -32.24 20.03 0.01
C PRO A 527 -31.65 19.06 1.06
N LYS A 528 -31.61 19.51 2.31
CA LYS A 528 -31.23 18.74 3.51
C LYS A 528 -29.76 18.28 3.51
N VAL A 529 -28.88 18.98 2.80
CA VAL A 529 -27.44 18.71 2.72
C VAL A 529 -26.71 20.04 2.71
N ARG A 530 -25.66 20.16 3.51
CA ARG A 530 -24.69 21.25 3.39
C ARG A 530 -23.42 20.69 2.79
N VAL A 531 -22.92 21.34 1.73
CA VAL A 531 -21.63 20.98 1.13
C VAL A 531 -20.63 22.07 1.49
N MET A 532 -19.48 21.65 2.01
CA MET A 532 -18.36 22.54 2.31
C MET A 532 -17.12 22.01 1.60
N ILE A 533 -16.28 22.90 1.11
CA ILE A 533 -15.03 22.52 0.44
C ILE A 533 -13.90 23.07 1.27
N HIS A 534 -13.05 22.17 1.74
CA HIS A 534 -11.94 22.54 2.58
C HIS A 534 -10.61 22.17 1.94
N ASP A 535 -9.72 23.17 1.88
CA ASP A 535 -8.33 23.03 1.43
C ASP A 535 -7.44 22.77 2.65
N TYR A 536 -7.13 21.51 2.92
CA TYR A 536 -6.12 21.15 3.92
C TYR A 536 -4.73 21.42 3.34
N GLU A 537 -3.98 22.29 4.01
CA GLU A 537 -2.60 22.61 3.67
C GLU A 537 -1.71 22.54 4.93
N PRO A 538 -0.44 22.11 4.80
CA PRO A 538 0.49 22.06 5.92
C PRO A 538 0.56 23.39 6.68
N GLY A 539 0.25 23.36 7.98
CA GLY A 539 0.26 24.54 8.85
C GLY A 539 -1.03 25.35 8.88
N ASN A 540 -2.05 24.94 8.14
CA ASN A 540 -3.40 25.54 8.19
C ASN A 540 -4.44 24.46 8.56
N PRO A 541 -4.52 24.03 9.84
CA PRO A 541 -5.48 23.05 10.26
C PRO A 541 -6.91 23.60 10.15
N PHE A 542 -7.85 22.76 9.71
CA PHE A 542 -9.28 23.10 9.76
C PHE A 542 -9.69 23.37 11.21
N ARG A 543 -10.51 24.40 11.44
CA ARG A 543 -11.20 24.59 12.72
C ARG A 543 -12.65 24.96 12.47
N SER A 544 -13.59 24.10 12.84
CA SER A 544 -15.02 24.39 12.77
C SER A 544 -15.72 23.96 14.05
N ASP A 545 -16.35 24.92 14.72
CA ASP A 545 -17.13 24.65 15.95
C ASP A 545 -18.43 23.87 15.67
N LEU A 546 -18.89 23.85 14.41
CA LEU A 546 -20.21 23.33 14.04
C LEU A 546 -20.17 21.96 13.36
N TYR A 547 -19.08 21.61 12.67
CA TYR A 547 -19.01 20.40 11.86
C TYR A 547 -17.88 19.50 12.33
N PRO A 548 -18.11 18.17 12.38
CA PRO A 548 -17.08 17.24 12.84
C PRO A 548 -15.86 17.33 11.92
N GLU A 549 -14.69 17.42 12.55
CA GLU A 549 -13.40 17.54 11.87
C GLU A 549 -12.83 16.14 11.61
N PRO A 550 -12.62 15.75 10.34
CA PRO A 550 -11.87 14.54 10.09
C PRO A 550 -10.42 14.77 10.50
N LYS A 551 -9.87 13.81 11.24
CA LYS A 551 -8.47 13.84 11.67
C LYS A 551 -7.58 13.57 10.46
N PHE A 552 -7.04 14.61 9.86
CA PHE A 552 -5.98 14.48 8.86
C PHE A 552 -4.62 14.70 9.51
N ASP A 553 -3.61 14.06 8.94
CA ASP A 553 -2.23 14.34 9.30
C ASP A 553 -1.89 15.80 8.97
N ASP A 554 -1.26 16.51 9.91
CA ASP A 554 -0.92 17.94 9.83
C ASP A 554 -0.10 18.32 8.59
N LEU A 555 0.60 17.33 8.00
CA LEU A 555 1.42 17.53 6.82
C LEU A 555 0.72 17.18 5.50
N SER A 556 -0.52 16.71 5.52
CA SER A 556 -1.23 16.35 4.30
C SER A 556 -1.73 17.58 3.54
N ARG A 557 -1.68 17.52 2.21
CA ARG A 557 -2.31 18.49 1.31
C ARG A 557 -3.42 17.82 0.50
N VAL A 558 -4.66 18.19 0.81
CA VAL A 558 -5.86 17.57 0.22
C VAL A 558 -7.00 18.59 0.17
N ARG A 559 -7.70 18.68 -0.97
CA ARG A 559 -8.96 19.41 -1.06
C ARG A 559 -10.13 18.45 -0.86
N VAL A 560 -10.80 18.56 0.28
CA VAL A 560 -11.87 17.65 0.70
C VAL A 560 -13.23 18.31 0.46
N LEU A 561 -14.11 17.59 -0.23
CA LEU A 561 -15.52 17.96 -0.33
C LEU A 561 -16.29 17.27 0.79
N HIS A 562 -16.68 18.05 1.78
CA HIS A 562 -17.48 17.59 2.91
C HIS A 562 -18.97 17.68 2.57
N VAL A 563 -19.69 16.60 2.86
CA VAL A 563 -21.13 16.50 2.67
C VAL A 563 -21.75 16.23 4.03
N PHE A 564 -22.32 17.29 4.62
CA PHE A 564 -22.94 17.26 5.93
C PHE A 564 -24.46 17.18 5.80
N ARG A 565 -25.10 16.67 6.86
CA ARG A 565 -26.54 16.83 7.03
C ARG A 565 -26.79 18.30 7.37
N ASP A 566 -27.65 18.94 6.58
CA ASP A 566 -28.12 20.28 6.91
C ASP A 566 -28.91 20.24 8.22
N ARG A 567 -28.56 21.15 9.14
CA ARG A 567 -29.14 21.28 10.48
C ARG A 567 -30.14 22.43 10.59
N GLY A 568 -30.33 23.22 9.52
CA GLY A 568 -31.29 24.32 9.44
C GLY A 568 -30.98 25.44 10.43
N GLY A 569 -30.25 26.48 9.98
CA GLY A 569 -29.93 27.62 10.85
C GLY A 569 -29.17 28.78 10.20
N ASP A 570 -28.31 28.54 9.20
CA ASP A 570 -27.30 29.53 8.76
C ASP A 570 -27.24 29.79 7.24
N GLU A 571 -28.25 29.43 6.45
CA GLU A 571 -28.24 29.74 5.01
C GLU A 571 -28.81 31.14 4.73
N GLU A 572 -27.98 32.03 4.16
CA GLU A 572 -28.51 33.14 3.37
C GLU A 572 -29.42 32.57 2.28
N LEU A 573 -30.69 32.95 2.31
CA LEU A 573 -31.67 32.59 1.29
C LEU A 573 -31.23 33.18 -0.06
N VAL A 574 -30.52 32.39 -0.85
CA VAL A 574 -30.18 32.71 -2.25
C VAL A 574 -30.97 31.75 -3.14
N GLU A 575 -31.55 32.30 -4.21
CA GLU A 575 -32.40 31.56 -5.13
C GLU A 575 -31.63 30.37 -5.76
N PRO A 576 -32.15 29.14 -5.69
CA PRO A 576 -31.45 27.96 -6.16
C PRO A 576 -31.31 27.97 -7.71
N PRO A 577 -30.16 27.54 -8.27
CA PRO A 577 -30.02 27.39 -9.71
C PRO A 577 -30.97 26.28 -10.24
N PHE A 578 -31.40 26.44 -11.49
CA PHE A 578 -32.40 25.60 -12.14
C PHE A 578 -31.93 24.13 -12.30
N ASP A 579 -32.80 23.17 -12.00
CA ASP A 579 -32.50 21.73 -12.01
C ASP A 579 -32.55 21.13 -13.43
N TRP A 580 -31.39 20.77 -14.00
CA TRP A 580 -31.25 20.12 -15.30
C TRP A 580 -31.28 18.58 -15.24
N SER A 581 -31.61 17.96 -14.11
CA SER A 581 -31.47 16.51 -13.91
C SER A 581 -32.26 15.63 -14.90
N SER A 582 -33.22 16.19 -15.62
CA SER A 582 -34.05 15.52 -16.63
C SER A 582 -33.85 16.04 -18.07
N SER A 583 -33.08 17.10 -18.29
CA SER A 583 -32.96 17.77 -19.58
C SER A 583 -31.49 18.06 -19.93
N PRO A 584 -31.01 17.74 -21.15
CA PRO A 584 -29.67 18.11 -21.55
C PRO A 584 -29.50 19.63 -21.49
N ALA A 585 -28.40 20.11 -20.88
CA ALA A 585 -28.03 21.51 -20.91
C ALA A 585 -27.97 21.99 -22.38
N PRO A 586 -28.57 23.14 -22.74
CA PRO A 586 -28.54 23.63 -24.10
C PRO A 586 -27.10 23.85 -24.56
N VAL A 587 -26.75 23.26 -25.70
CA VAL A 587 -25.48 23.54 -26.39
C VAL A 587 -25.58 24.98 -26.91
N GLY A 588 -24.88 25.93 -26.28
CA GLY A 588 -24.75 27.30 -26.81
C GLY A 588 -24.98 28.47 -25.85
N LEU A 589 -25.18 28.26 -24.54
CA LEU A 589 -25.41 29.37 -23.58
C LEU A 589 -24.16 29.92 -22.88
N VAL A 590 -22.95 29.53 -23.31
CA VAL A 590 -21.71 30.14 -22.83
C VAL A 590 -21.15 31.02 -23.94
N GLY A 591 -21.55 32.29 -23.92
CA GLY A 591 -20.79 33.40 -24.50
C GLY A 591 -19.82 33.96 -23.47
#